data_AF-X1JSZ9-F1
#
_entry.id   AF-X1JSZ9-F1
#
_cell.length_a   1.000
_cell.length_b   1.000
_cell.length_c   1.000
_cell.angle_alpha   90.00
_cell.angle_beta   90.00
_cell.angle_gamma   90.00
#
_symmetry.space_group_name_H-M   'P 1'
#
loop_
_entity.id
_entity.type
_entity.pdbx_description
1 polymer ?
#
loop_
_entity_poly.entity_id
_entity_poly.type
_entity_poly.pdbx_seq_one_letter_code
_entity_poly.pdbx_strand_id
1 'polypeptide(L)'
;GIYRGPLHGIPIALKDLYETRGVATSAGSLFFKNWVPEANAAVVERLIAAGAVNLGKLNMHEIALGVTNNNPHFGACHNPWDLELTPGGSSGGSGAALAAGLCMGSLGSDIGGSIRIPASLCGVVGLKSTYGRVSLRGVVPLSWNLDHPGPMARRTRDVSLLFQVIAGYDPEDPYSVDMGVPDYGVQLMGGVKGWRIALADDDFFNKGDEQVLAAVKAASEVFAGLGAKIETVPFEGGHEAAKNNGLMVTSDAAA
;
A
#
# COMPACT_ATOMS: atom_id res chain seq x y z
N GLY A 1 21.49 15.64 20.55
CA GLY A 1 20.55 16.40 19.71
C GLY A 1 19.12 16.14 20.17
N ILE A 2 18.13 16.87 19.64
CA ILE A 2 16.70 16.68 19.97
C ILE A 2 16.13 15.55 19.10
N TYR A 3 15.87 14.39 19.69
CA TYR A 3 15.22 13.26 19.02
C TYR A 3 13.73 13.55 18.81
N ARG A 4 13.19 13.23 17.63
CA ARG A 4 11.80 13.55 17.23
C ARG A 4 10.92 12.30 17.03
N GLY A 5 11.41 11.12 17.38
CA GLY A 5 10.67 9.87 17.22
C GLY A 5 11.33 8.88 16.26
N PRO A 6 10.70 7.71 16.06
CA PRO A 6 11.31 6.53 15.42
C PRO A 6 11.69 6.72 13.95
N LEU A 7 11.15 7.76 13.29
CA LEU A 7 11.45 8.09 11.91
C LEU A 7 12.28 9.37 11.78
N HIS A 8 12.91 9.86 12.86
CA HIS A 8 13.69 11.09 12.84
C HIS A 8 14.71 11.10 11.70
N GLY A 9 14.52 12.02 10.75
CA GLY A 9 15.43 12.22 9.62
C GLY A 9 15.29 11.19 8.49
N ILE A 10 14.34 10.26 8.58
CA ILE A 10 14.12 9.25 7.54
C ILE A 10 13.35 9.88 6.36
N PRO A 11 13.92 9.86 5.13
CA PRO A 11 13.26 10.42 3.96
C PRO A 11 12.17 9.48 3.44
N ILE A 12 10.94 9.98 3.42
CA ILE A 12 9.76 9.29 2.90
C ILE A 12 9.09 10.12 1.80
N ALA A 13 8.25 9.50 0.98
CA ALA A 13 7.44 10.21 -0.01
C ALA A 13 6.03 9.62 -0.06
N LEU A 14 5.03 10.43 -0.37
CA LEU A 14 3.63 10.05 -0.21
C LEU A 14 2.92 10.04 -1.55
N LYS A 15 2.08 9.03 -1.82
CA LYS A 15 1.15 9.06 -2.97
C LYS A 15 0.35 10.37 -2.97
N ASP A 16 0.09 10.94 -4.14
CA ASP A 16 -0.52 12.27 -4.26
C ASP A 16 -2.03 12.35 -3.94
N LEU A 17 -2.50 11.59 -2.97
CA LEU A 17 -3.86 11.62 -2.43
C LEU A 17 -3.90 11.89 -0.93
N TYR A 18 -2.73 12.02 -0.28
CA TYR A 18 -2.62 12.37 1.12
C TYR A 18 -2.59 13.88 1.26
N GLU A 19 -3.59 14.44 1.94
CA GLU A 19 -3.61 15.86 2.29
C GLU A 19 -2.37 16.24 3.07
N THR A 20 -1.70 17.30 2.62
CA THR A 20 -0.47 17.81 3.24
C THR A 20 -0.57 19.32 3.26
N ARG A 21 -0.67 19.90 4.46
CA ARG A 21 -0.80 21.35 4.64
C ARG A 21 0.32 22.08 3.91
N GLY A 22 -0.05 23.02 3.05
CA GLY A 22 0.89 23.86 2.31
C GLY A 22 1.58 23.17 1.13
N VAL A 23 1.20 21.93 0.78
CA VAL A 23 1.69 21.21 -0.40
C VAL A 23 0.48 20.78 -1.24
N ALA A 24 0.54 20.98 -2.56
CA ALA A 24 -0.57 20.59 -3.42
C ALA A 24 -0.87 19.08 -3.32
N THR A 25 -2.15 18.73 -3.44
CA THR A 25 -2.62 17.34 -3.52
C THR A 25 -3.53 17.23 -4.73
N SER A 26 -3.06 16.61 -5.82
CA SER A 26 -3.83 16.58 -7.07
C SER A 26 -4.68 15.33 -7.25
N ALA A 27 -4.48 14.28 -6.43
CA ALA A 27 -5.01 12.94 -6.68
C ALA A 27 -4.71 12.42 -8.10
N GLY A 28 -3.65 12.91 -8.74
CA GLY A 28 -3.34 12.63 -10.14
C GLY A 28 -4.36 13.20 -11.13
N SER A 29 -5.20 14.16 -10.73
CA SER A 29 -6.25 14.77 -11.56
C SER A 29 -6.00 16.25 -11.84
N LEU A 30 -6.50 16.74 -12.98
CA LEU A 30 -6.54 18.18 -13.26
C LEU A 30 -7.51 18.93 -12.35
N PHE A 31 -8.56 18.26 -11.84
CA PHE A 31 -9.56 18.90 -10.97
C PHE A 31 -8.93 19.45 -9.69
N PHE A 32 -8.05 18.68 -9.05
CA PHE A 32 -7.35 19.09 -7.83
C PHE A 32 -5.94 19.65 -8.08
N LYS A 33 -5.55 19.91 -9.34
CA LYS A 33 -4.16 20.30 -9.70
C LYS A 33 -3.58 21.43 -8.85
N ASN A 34 -4.41 22.43 -8.51
CA ASN A 34 -4.00 23.60 -7.72
C ASN A 34 -4.55 23.58 -6.29
N TRP A 35 -5.15 22.47 -5.85
CA TRP A 35 -5.69 22.38 -4.49
C TRP A 35 -4.56 22.19 -3.49
N VAL A 36 -4.49 23.11 -2.52
CA VAL A 36 -3.56 23.06 -1.39
C VAL A 36 -4.41 22.86 -0.12
N PRO A 37 -4.36 21.67 0.52
CA PRO A 37 -5.15 21.40 1.72
C PRO A 37 -4.78 22.33 2.89
N GLU A 38 -5.78 22.68 3.71
CA GLU A 38 -5.59 23.48 4.92
C GLU A 38 -5.12 22.62 6.12
N ALA A 39 -5.23 21.31 6.02
CA ALA A 39 -4.84 20.35 7.06
C ALA A 39 -3.95 19.24 6.49
N ASN A 40 -3.34 18.49 7.40
CA ASN A 40 -2.65 17.25 7.07
C ASN A 40 -3.65 16.09 7.21
N ALA A 41 -3.49 15.05 6.40
CA ALA A 41 -4.10 13.77 6.67
C ALA A 41 -3.62 13.23 8.03
N ALA A 42 -4.45 12.45 8.72
CA ALA A 42 -4.11 11.88 10.03
C ALA A 42 -2.80 11.06 9.97
N VAL A 43 -2.57 10.34 8.87
CA VAL A 43 -1.31 9.60 8.66
C VAL A 43 -0.11 10.52 8.48
N VAL A 44 -0.29 11.69 7.86
CA VAL A 44 0.76 12.69 7.66
C VAL A 44 1.12 13.35 9.00
N GLU A 45 0.12 13.63 9.84
CA GLU A 45 0.32 14.14 11.21
C GLU A 45 1.18 13.16 12.04
N ARG A 46 0.84 11.86 12.00
CA ARG A 46 1.59 10.81 12.68
C ARG A 46 3.04 10.69 12.19
N LEU A 47 3.26 10.76 10.88
CA LEU A 47 4.60 10.72 10.28
C LEU A 47 5.46 11.92 10.68
N ILE A 48 4.89 13.13 10.68
CA ILE A 48 5.56 14.36 11.14
C ILE A 48 5.91 14.23 12.62
N ALA A 49 4.97 13.76 13.45
CA ALA A 49 5.19 13.55 14.88
C ALA A 49 6.26 12.48 15.16
N ALA A 50 6.47 11.52 14.26
CA ALA A 50 7.54 10.53 14.32
C ALA A 50 8.90 11.05 13.80
N GLY A 51 8.95 12.29 13.29
CA GLY A 51 10.17 12.95 12.82
C GLY A 51 10.56 12.64 11.36
N ALA A 52 9.66 12.02 10.57
CA ALA A 52 9.93 11.71 9.18
C ALA A 52 10.11 12.97 8.33
N VAL A 53 10.93 12.86 7.27
CA VAL A 53 11.15 13.94 6.30
C VAL A 53 10.38 13.60 5.03
N ASN A 54 9.29 14.32 4.76
CA ASN A 54 8.52 14.14 3.52
C ASN A 54 9.23 14.83 2.35
N LEU A 55 9.69 14.05 1.37
CA LEU A 55 10.37 14.52 0.16
C LEU A 55 9.40 15.09 -0.87
N GLY A 56 8.11 14.72 -0.82
CA GLY A 56 7.12 15.22 -1.77
C GLY A 56 6.01 14.21 -2.08
N LYS A 57 5.29 14.53 -3.16
CA LYS A 57 4.13 13.77 -3.63
C LYS A 57 4.52 12.88 -4.83
N LEU A 58 4.05 11.64 -4.82
CA LEU A 58 4.38 10.63 -5.82
C LEU A 58 3.25 10.48 -6.83
N ASN A 59 3.63 10.35 -8.11
CA ASN A 59 2.68 10.15 -9.21
C ASN A 59 1.77 8.93 -8.95
N MET A 60 0.52 9.04 -9.40
CA MET A 60 -0.50 8.01 -9.22
C MET A 60 -1.41 7.91 -10.45
N HIS A 61 -2.11 6.79 -10.59
CA HIS A 61 -3.26 6.75 -11.50
C HIS A 61 -4.30 7.77 -11.04
N GLU A 62 -4.92 8.51 -11.98
CA GLU A 62 -5.90 9.55 -11.66
C GLU A 62 -6.97 8.99 -10.71
N ILE A 63 -7.27 9.72 -9.64
CA ILE A 63 -8.24 9.39 -8.58
C ILE A 63 -8.10 7.96 -8.02
N ALA A 64 -6.89 7.41 -8.07
CA ALA A 64 -6.57 6.04 -7.69
C ALA A 64 -7.27 4.93 -8.51
N LEU A 65 -8.01 5.28 -9.56
CA LEU A 65 -8.86 4.37 -10.34
C LEU A 65 -8.11 3.77 -11.53
N GLY A 66 -7.16 2.88 -11.25
CA GLY A 66 -6.48 2.11 -12.29
C GLY A 66 -5.24 1.36 -11.81
N VAL A 67 -4.84 0.33 -12.56
CA VAL A 67 -3.83 -0.65 -12.12
C VAL A 67 -2.47 -0.52 -12.81
N THR A 68 -2.29 0.49 -13.67
CA THR A 68 -1.05 0.67 -14.47
C THR A 68 -0.26 1.93 -14.11
N ASN A 69 -0.86 2.86 -13.37
CA ASN A 69 -0.28 4.20 -13.13
C ASN A 69 0.07 5.00 -14.40
N ASN A 70 -0.59 4.70 -15.53
CA ASN A 70 -0.62 5.59 -16.67
C ASN A 70 -1.52 6.79 -16.33
N ASN A 71 -0.95 7.99 -16.30
CA ASN A 71 -1.67 9.22 -15.95
C ASN A 71 -1.64 10.17 -17.16
N PRO A 72 -2.80 10.53 -17.75
CA PRO A 72 -2.84 11.36 -18.96
C PRO A 72 -2.46 12.83 -18.72
N HIS A 73 -2.46 13.28 -17.46
CA HIS A 73 -2.27 14.69 -17.10
C HIS A 73 -0.85 14.99 -16.63
N PHE A 74 -0.25 14.05 -15.90
CA PHE A 74 1.07 14.18 -15.28
C PHE A 74 2.11 13.23 -15.89
N GLY A 75 1.71 12.43 -16.88
CA GLY A 75 2.56 11.45 -17.55
C GLY A 75 2.56 10.08 -16.87
N ALA A 76 2.89 9.05 -17.64
CA ALA A 76 3.02 7.69 -17.12
C ALA A 76 4.18 7.59 -16.12
N CYS A 77 3.97 6.83 -15.04
CA CYS A 77 5.09 6.34 -14.24
C CYS A 77 5.65 5.09 -14.91
N HIS A 78 6.97 4.95 -14.92
CA HIS A 78 7.67 3.81 -15.53
C HIS A 78 8.28 2.91 -14.46
N ASN A 79 8.44 1.61 -14.76
CA ASN A 79 9.06 0.65 -13.86
C ASN A 79 10.59 0.82 -13.87
N PRO A 80 11.25 1.01 -12.72
CA PRO A 80 12.72 1.15 -12.70
C PRO A 80 13.50 -0.08 -13.17
N TRP A 81 12.87 -1.26 -13.23
CA TRP A 81 13.48 -2.47 -13.77
C TRP A 81 13.48 -2.52 -15.31
N ASP A 82 12.50 -1.87 -15.94
CA ASP A 82 12.40 -1.69 -17.39
C ASP A 82 11.47 -0.49 -17.67
N LEU A 83 12.03 0.57 -18.25
CA LEU A 83 11.30 1.83 -18.45
C LEU A 83 10.19 1.72 -19.50
N GLU A 84 10.16 0.67 -20.33
CA GLU A 84 9.05 0.43 -21.26
C GLU A 84 7.83 -0.21 -20.57
N LEU A 85 7.99 -0.65 -19.31
CA LEU A 85 6.95 -1.35 -18.57
C LEU A 85 6.27 -0.48 -17.50
N THR A 86 5.05 -0.88 -17.16
CA THR A 86 4.29 -0.29 -16.05
C THR A 86 4.88 -0.68 -14.69
N PRO A 87 4.93 0.24 -13.72
CA PRO A 87 5.26 -0.10 -12.33
C PRO A 87 4.07 -0.73 -11.59
N GLY A 88 2.91 -0.89 -12.23
CA GLY A 88 1.65 -1.19 -11.56
C GLY A 88 1.03 0.04 -10.91
N GLY A 89 -0.22 -0.06 -10.45
CA GLY A 89 -0.97 1.09 -9.97
C GLY A 89 -2.11 0.74 -9.00
N SER A 90 -2.73 1.73 -8.38
CA SER A 90 -2.54 3.17 -8.63
C SER A 90 -1.45 3.83 -7.80
N SER A 91 -0.71 3.08 -6.97
CA SER A 91 0.45 3.60 -6.21
C SER A 91 1.78 3.31 -6.92
N GLY A 92 1.82 3.46 -8.25
CA GLY A 92 2.98 3.15 -9.07
C GLY A 92 4.17 4.05 -8.78
N GLY A 93 3.95 5.35 -8.56
CA GLY A 93 5.02 6.25 -8.12
C GLY A 93 5.61 5.85 -6.76
N SER A 94 4.79 5.32 -5.85
CA SER A 94 5.24 4.76 -4.57
C SER A 94 6.16 3.55 -4.76
N GLY A 95 5.76 2.58 -5.59
CA GLY A 95 6.60 1.42 -5.92
C GLY A 95 7.90 1.82 -6.63
N ALA A 96 7.79 2.65 -7.67
CA ALA A 96 8.92 3.07 -8.50
C ALA A 96 9.94 3.91 -7.71
N ALA A 97 9.49 4.85 -6.86
CA ALA A 97 10.41 5.65 -6.05
C ALA A 97 11.26 4.80 -5.10
N LEU A 98 10.67 3.76 -4.51
CA LEU A 98 11.37 2.83 -3.64
C LEU A 98 12.37 1.96 -4.39
N ALA A 99 11.95 1.40 -5.54
CA ALA A 99 12.80 0.56 -6.39
C ALA A 99 13.99 1.34 -6.96
N ALA A 100 13.77 2.60 -7.35
CA ALA A 100 14.83 3.50 -7.82
C ALA A 100 15.70 4.10 -6.70
N GLY A 101 15.41 3.82 -5.42
CA GLY A 101 16.21 4.31 -4.30
C GLY A 101 15.99 5.79 -3.94
N LEU A 102 14.92 6.42 -4.43
CA LEU A 102 14.63 7.85 -4.23
C LEU A 102 14.14 8.19 -2.81
N CYS A 103 13.58 7.20 -2.10
CA CYS A 103 13.18 7.34 -0.70
C CYS A 103 13.45 6.03 0.08
N MET A 104 13.32 6.10 1.40
CA MET A 104 13.48 4.96 2.31
C MET A 104 12.13 4.32 2.70
N GLY A 105 11.03 5.05 2.50
CA GLY A 105 9.68 4.59 2.74
C GLY A 105 8.69 5.40 1.90
N SER A 106 7.54 4.81 1.60
CA SER A 106 6.44 5.55 0.99
C SER A 106 5.09 5.08 1.50
N LEU A 107 4.07 5.92 1.34
CA LEU A 107 2.68 5.48 1.49
C LEU A 107 2.02 5.35 0.11
N GLY A 108 1.16 4.34 -0.03
CA GLY A 108 0.22 4.16 -1.13
C GLY A 108 -1.21 3.99 -0.60
N SER A 109 -2.18 3.73 -1.48
CA SER A 109 -3.53 3.28 -1.07
C SER A 109 -3.92 2.03 -1.84
N ASP A 110 -4.71 1.13 -1.22
CA ASP A 110 -5.09 -0.18 -1.78
C ASP A 110 -6.60 -0.41 -1.63
N ILE A 111 -7.26 -0.54 -2.78
CA ILE A 111 -8.71 -0.78 -2.90
C ILE A 111 -8.95 -2.19 -3.48
N GLY A 112 -8.33 -2.45 -4.62
CA GLY A 112 -8.33 -3.73 -5.32
C GLY A 112 -6.92 -4.31 -5.54
N GLY A 113 -5.90 -3.81 -4.83
CA GLY A 113 -4.50 -4.21 -5.02
C GLY A 113 -3.53 -3.04 -5.19
N SER A 114 -3.97 -1.78 -5.07
CA SER A 114 -3.15 -0.64 -5.48
C SER A 114 -1.91 -0.33 -4.64
N ILE A 115 -1.65 -1.04 -3.53
CA ILE A 115 -0.33 -1.09 -2.88
C ILE A 115 0.39 -2.36 -3.32
N ARG A 116 -0.29 -3.51 -3.30
CA ARG A 116 0.30 -4.83 -3.54
C ARG A 116 0.76 -5.06 -4.98
N ILE A 117 0.00 -4.57 -5.96
CA ILE A 117 0.32 -4.64 -7.40
C ILE A 117 1.63 -3.89 -7.68
N PRO A 118 1.76 -2.59 -7.37
CA PRO A 118 3.02 -1.90 -7.63
C PRO A 118 4.17 -2.38 -6.75
N ALA A 119 3.90 -2.88 -5.53
CA ALA A 119 4.94 -3.53 -4.74
C ALA A 119 5.51 -4.77 -5.45
N SER A 120 4.63 -5.64 -5.96
CA SER A 120 5.01 -6.84 -6.71
C SER A 120 5.82 -6.49 -7.96
N LEU A 121 5.29 -5.60 -8.82
CA LEU A 121 5.92 -5.27 -10.10
C LEU A 121 7.21 -4.47 -9.97
N CYS A 122 7.37 -3.68 -8.91
CA CYS A 122 8.61 -2.93 -8.64
C CYS A 122 9.61 -3.71 -7.77
N GLY A 123 9.29 -4.92 -7.31
CA GLY A 123 10.18 -5.72 -6.47
C GLY A 123 10.42 -5.12 -5.08
N VAL A 124 9.37 -4.54 -4.47
CA VAL A 124 9.41 -3.97 -3.11
C VAL A 124 8.30 -4.57 -2.23
N VAL A 125 8.28 -4.21 -0.95
CA VAL A 125 7.27 -4.71 0.00
C VAL A 125 6.18 -3.66 0.18
N GLY A 126 4.92 -4.09 0.10
CA GLY A 126 3.75 -3.24 0.35
C GLY A 126 2.74 -3.98 1.24
N LEU A 127 2.16 -3.27 2.20
CA LEU A 127 1.20 -3.83 3.15
C LEU A 127 -0.17 -3.16 2.98
N LYS A 128 -1.18 -3.97 2.63
CA LYS A 128 -2.58 -3.63 2.88
C LYS A 128 -2.97 -4.21 4.24
N SER A 129 -3.23 -3.35 5.22
CA SER A 129 -3.63 -3.78 6.56
C SER A 129 -5.09 -4.26 6.61
N THR A 130 -5.51 -4.69 7.80
CA THR A 130 -6.93 -4.81 8.16
C THR A 130 -7.65 -3.48 7.91
N TYR A 131 -8.90 -3.56 7.46
CA TYR A 131 -9.76 -2.39 7.25
C TYR A 131 -9.95 -1.60 8.55
N GLY A 132 -9.97 -0.27 8.44
CA GLY A 132 -10.10 0.66 9.58
C GLY A 132 -8.89 0.72 10.52
N ARG A 133 -7.79 0.02 10.19
CA ARG A 133 -6.56 0.02 11.02
C ARG A 133 -5.73 1.30 10.91
N VAL A 134 -5.86 1.98 9.77
CA VAL A 134 -5.18 3.23 9.46
C VAL A 134 -6.25 4.23 9.04
N SER A 135 -6.23 5.42 9.62
CA SER A 135 -7.24 6.45 9.39
C SER A 135 -7.28 6.91 7.93
N LEU A 136 -8.49 7.11 7.42
CA LEU A 136 -8.81 7.70 6.12
C LEU A 136 -8.94 9.22 6.17
N ARG A 137 -8.87 9.86 7.35
CA ARG A 137 -9.02 11.31 7.48
C ARG A 137 -7.93 12.05 6.69
N GLY A 138 -8.37 12.86 5.72
CA GLY A 138 -7.51 13.60 4.79
C GLY A 138 -6.89 12.76 3.68
N VAL A 139 -7.46 11.59 3.38
CA VAL A 139 -7.11 10.75 2.22
C VAL A 139 -8.20 10.97 1.18
N VAL A 140 -7.84 11.42 -0.02
CA VAL A 140 -8.83 11.59 -1.12
C VAL A 140 -9.44 10.21 -1.42
N PRO A 141 -10.78 10.05 -1.27
CA PRO A 141 -11.42 8.73 -1.33
C PRO A 141 -11.55 8.23 -2.77
N LEU A 142 -11.59 6.91 -2.92
CA LEU A 142 -12.10 6.24 -4.11
C LEU A 142 -13.28 5.33 -3.78
N SER A 143 -13.18 4.57 -2.69
CA SER A 143 -14.26 3.72 -2.18
C SER A 143 -14.09 3.62 -0.68
N TRP A 144 -14.90 4.37 0.07
CA TRP A 144 -14.89 4.38 1.53
C TRP A 144 -15.00 2.97 2.12
N ASN A 145 -15.71 2.05 1.45
CA ASN A 145 -15.85 0.65 1.90
C ASN A 145 -14.57 -0.19 1.73
N LEU A 146 -13.63 0.26 0.91
CA LEU A 146 -12.51 -0.55 0.44
C LEU A 146 -11.15 0.17 0.53
N ASP A 147 -11.11 1.46 0.84
CA ASP A 147 -9.88 2.24 0.91
C ASP A 147 -8.99 1.81 2.08
N HIS A 148 -7.71 1.54 1.78
CA HIS A 148 -6.69 1.24 2.77
C HIS A 148 -5.44 2.08 2.51
N PRO A 149 -5.15 3.10 3.33
CA PRO A 149 -3.84 3.70 3.41
C PRO A 149 -2.84 2.65 3.89
N GLY A 150 -1.65 2.59 3.29
CA GLY A 150 -0.69 1.59 3.72
C GLY A 150 0.76 1.88 3.34
N PRO A 151 1.70 1.29 4.10
CA PRO A 151 3.11 1.53 3.92
C PRO A 151 3.71 0.63 2.84
N MET A 152 4.75 1.16 2.20
CA MET A 152 5.62 0.47 1.26
C MET A 152 7.07 0.78 1.62
N ALA A 153 7.96 -0.21 1.48
CA ALA A 153 9.40 -0.05 1.66
C ALA A 153 10.17 -1.17 0.95
N ARG A 154 11.50 -1.09 0.88
CA ARG A 154 12.35 -2.15 0.30
C ARG A 154 12.50 -3.40 1.19
N ARG A 155 12.07 -3.34 2.45
CA ARG A 155 12.21 -4.45 3.42
C ARG A 155 10.97 -4.54 4.32
N THR A 156 10.60 -5.76 4.69
CA THR A 156 9.45 -6.03 5.59
C THR A 156 9.57 -5.32 6.94
N ARG A 157 10.79 -5.25 7.51
CA ARG A 157 11.04 -4.53 8.77
C ARG A 157 10.76 -3.02 8.65
N ASP A 158 11.05 -2.43 7.49
CA ASP A 158 10.90 -0.99 7.27
C ASP A 158 9.40 -0.70 7.05
N VAL A 159 8.66 -1.59 6.38
CA VAL A 159 7.19 -1.58 6.31
C VAL A 159 6.57 -1.67 7.72
N SER A 160 7.07 -2.57 8.57
CA SER A 160 6.61 -2.70 9.96
C SER A 160 6.82 -1.42 10.76
N LEU A 161 7.95 -0.74 10.59
CA LEU A 161 8.25 0.52 11.29
C LEU A 161 7.31 1.65 10.84
N LEU A 162 7.07 1.78 9.54
CA LEU A 162 6.10 2.73 9.01
C LEU A 162 4.69 2.41 9.49
N PHE A 163 4.32 1.13 9.48
CA PHE A 163 3.01 0.67 9.94
C PHE A 163 2.78 0.97 11.43
N GLN A 164 3.80 0.77 12.26
CA GLN A 164 3.78 1.13 13.68
C GLN A 164 3.42 2.60 13.91
N VAL A 165 3.86 3.48 13.01
CA VAL A 165 3.63 4.93 13.11
C VAL A 165 2.24 5.32 12.62
N ILE A 166 1.77 4.76 11.50
CA ILE A 166 0.51 5.20 10.88
C ILE A 166 -0.73 4.49 11.41
N ALA A 167 -0.58 3.29 11.97
CA ALA A 167 -1.68 2.53 12.56
C ALA A 167 -2.17 3.16 13.85
N GLY A 168 -3.47 3.04 14.11
CA GLY A 168 -4.09 3.47 15.36
C GLY A 168 -5.48 4.06 15.15
N TYR A 169 -6.28 3.96 16.20
CA TYR A 169 -7.63 4.51 16.21
C TYR A 169 -7.60 6.03 15.97
N ASP A 170 -8.55 6.50 15.17
CA ASP A 170 -8.84 7.91 14.95
C ASP A 170 -10.33 8.13 15.16
N PRO A 171 -10.74 8.76 16.28
CA PRO A 171 -12.16 8.96 16.58
C PRO A 171 -12.87 9.92 15.61
N GLU A 172 -12.12 10.68 14.81
CA GLU A 172 -12.67 11.57 13.78
C GLU A 172 -12.88 10.87 12.44
N ASP A 173 -12.39 9.64 12.27
CA ASP A 173 -12.64 8.80 11.10
C ASP A 173 -13.73 7.77 11.42
N PRO A 174 -14.94 7.87 10.81
CA PRO A 174 -16.05 6.96 11.09
C PRO A 174 -15.77 5.50 10.69
N TYR A 175 -14.74 5.25 9.87
CA TYR A 175 -14.32 3.92 9.45
C TYR A 175 -13.14 3.38 10.27
N SER A 176 -12.57 4.20 11.17
CA SER A 176 -11.49 3.74 12.05
C SER A 176 -12.04 2.82 13.12
N VAL A 177 -11.35 1.71 13.35
CA VAL A 177 -11.73 0.73 14.36
C VAL A 177 -10.87 0.93 15.61
N ASP A 178 -11.52 1.05 16.76
CA ASP A 178 -10.85 1.15 18.06
C ASP A 178 -10.19 -0.18 18.44
N MET A 179 -8.95 -0.34 18.00
CA MET A 179 -8.09 -1.47 18.31
C MET A 179 -6.69 -0.97 18.65
N GLY A 180 -6.14 -1.44 19.78
CA GLY A 180 -4.78 -1.09 20.20
C GLY A 180 -3.72 -1.44 19.16
N VAL A 181 -2.61 -0.69 19.17
CA VAL A 181 -1.45 -0.89 18.28
C VAL A 181 -0.41 -1.74 19.01
N PRO A 182 -0.28 -3.05 18.70
CA PRO A 182 0.78 -3.85 19.29
C PRO A 182 2.13 -3.41 18.72
N ASP A 183 3.21 -3.88 19.34
CA ASP A 183 4.55 -3.74 18.78
C ASP A 183 4.72 -4.73 17.62
N TYR A 184 4.57 -4.23 16.39
CA TYR A 184 4.72 -5.04 15.18
C TYR A 184 6.15 -5.50 14.96
N GLY A 185 7.14 -4.74 15.45
CA GLY A 185 8.54 -5.10 15.36
C GLY A 185 8.85 -6.37 16.15
N VAL A 186 8.29 -6.50 17.36
CA VAL A 186 8.38 -7.72 18.17
C VAL A 186 7.69 -8.90 17.47
N GLN A 187 6.49 -8.69 16.93
CA GLN A 187 5.74 -9.76 16.25
C GLN A 187 6.49 -10.30 15.02
N LEU A 188 7.20 -9.45 14.29
CA LEU A 188 7.97 -9.84 13.11
C LEU A 188 9.08 -10.86 13.43
N MET A 189 9.58 -10.89 14.67
CA MET A 189 10.69 -11.75 15.09
C MET A 189 10.27 -13.17 15.48
N GLY A 190 8.96 -13.47 15.52
CA GLY A 190 8.43 -14.75 16.02
C GLY A 190 8.70 -15.98 15.15
N GLY A 191 9.19 -15.79 13.92
CA GLY A 191 9.35 -16.87 12.95
C GLY A 191 8.01 -17.53 12.57
N VAL A 192 8.09 -18.67 11.87
CA VAL A 192 6.92 -19.30 11.23
C VAL A 192 6.71 -20.77 11.59
N LYS A 193 7.52 -21.29 12.52
CA LYS A 193 7.43 -22.69 12.94
C LYS A 193 6.05 -22.98 13.53
N GLY A 194 5.39 -24.00 13.00
CA GLY A 194 4.06 -24.42 13.43
C GLY A 194 2.91 -23.63 12.79
N TRP A 195 3.18 -22.62 11.95
CA TRP A 195 2.14 -21.95 11.17
C TRP A 195 1.44 -22.93 10.24
N ARG A 196 0.17 -22.66 9.94
CA ARG A 196 -0.59 -23.34 8.88
C ARG A 196 -0.80 -22.34 7.75
N ILE A 197 -0.28 -22.65 6.58
CA ILE A 197 -0.36 -21.79 5.40
C ILE A 197 -1.19 -22.52 4.36
N ALA A 198 -2.31 -21.91 3.99
CA ALA A 198 -3.15 -22.36 2.90
C ALA A 198 -2.64 -21.75 1.59
N LEU A 199 -2.30 -22.59 0.62
CA LEU A 199 -2.01 -22.17 -0.75
C LEU A 199 -3.27 -22.37 -1.59
N ALA A 200 -3.83 -21.26 -2.11
CA ALA A 200 -4.97 -21.32 -2.99
C ALA A 200 -4.57 -21.95 -4.33
N ASP A 201 -5.29 -23.00 -4.74
CA ASP A 201 -5.02 -23.77 -5.95
C ASP A 201 -6.35 -24.14 -6.61
N ASP A 202 -6.76 -23.29 -7.54
CA ASP A 202 -7.95 -23.45 -8.35
C ASP A 202 -7.78 -22.67 -9.68
N ASP A 203 -8.81 -22.72 -10.52
CA ASP A 203 -8.82 -22.04 -11.83
C ASP A 203 -8.67 -20.51 -11.73
N PHE A 204 -8.94 -19.89 -10.58
CA PHE A 204 -8.72 -18.46 -10.39
C PHE A 204 -7.23 -18.15 -10.19
N PHE A 205 -6.54 -18.94 -9.37
CA PHE A 205 -5.13 -18.70 -9.05
C PHE A 205 -4.13 -19.32 -10.04
N ASN A 206 -4.54 -20.34 -10.81
CA ASN A 206 -3.64 -21.06 -11.72
C ASN A 206 -3.50 -20.45 -13.13
N LYS A 207 -4.03 -19.25 -13.35
CA LYS A 207 -3.96 -18.54 -14.64
C LYS A 207 -2.79 -17.56 -14.75
N GLY A 208 -1.92 -17.51 -13.75
CA GLY A 208 -0.74 -16.65 -13.74
C GLY A 208 0.35 -17.12 -14.71
N ASP A 209 1.33 -16.25 -14.95
CA ASP A 209 2.56 -16.62 -15.67
C ASP A 209 3.29 -17.76 -14.96
N GLU A 210 3.83 -18.71 -15.72
CA GLU A 210 4.45 -19.92 -15.19
C GLU A 210 5.62 -19.61 -14.23
N GLN A 211 6.40 -18.56 -14.49
CA GLN A 211 7.51 -18.16 -13.62
C GLN A 211 7.00 -17.58 -12.30
N VAL A 212 5.88 -16.85 -12.33
CA VAL A 212 5.24 -16.31 -11.12
C VAL A 212 4.70 -17.47 -10.27
N LEU A 213 4.00 -18.43 -10.88
CA LEU A 213 3.48 -19.59 -10.18
C LEU A 213 4.61 -20.43 -9.56
N ALA A 214 5.70 -20.63 -10.31
CA ALA A 214 6.89 -21.32 -9.81
C ALA A 214 7.53 -20.57 -8.62
N ALA A 215 7.59 -19.24 -8.66
CA ALA A 215 8.14 -18.45 -7.56
C ALA A 215 7.28 -18.52 -6.29
N VAL A 216 5.95 -18.51 -6.41
CA VAL A 216 5.02 -18.70 -5.28
C VAL A 216 5.20 -20.09 -4.66
N LYS A 217 5.33 -21.13 -5.49
CA LYS A 217 5.61 -22.49 -5.03
C LYS A 217 6.97 -22.59 -4.32
N ALA A 218 8.02 -21.99 -4.87
CA ALA A 218 9.33 -21.96 -4.23
C ALA A 218 9.28 -21.25 -2.86
N ALA A 219 8.50 -20.17 -2.74
CA ALA A 219 8.30 -19.48 -1.47
C ALA A 219 7.60 -20.39 -0.43
N SER A 220 6.59 -21.18 -0.84
CA SER A 220 5.92 -22.11 0.08
C SER A 220 6.84 -23.22 0.59
N GLU A 221 7.76 -23.70 -0.26
CA GLU A 221 8.80 -24.68 0.11
C GLU A 221 9.78 -24.09 1.15
N VAL A 222 10.14 -22.80 1.03
CA VAL A 222 10.94 -22.11 2.06
C VAL A 222 10.20 -22.07 3.40
N PHE A 223 8.91 -21.73 3.42
CA PHE A 223 8.12 -21.76 4.66
C PHE A 223 8.03 -23.17 5.25
N ALA A 224 7.86 -24.20 4.42
CA ALA A 224 7.86 -25.59 4.87
C ALA A 224 9.20 -25.97 5.53
N GLY A 225 10.33 -25.59 4.91
CA GLY A 225 11.67 -25.80 5.47
C GLY A 225 11.90 -25.09 6.81
N LEU A 226 11.21 -23.97 7.05
CA LEU A 226 11.22 -23.24 8.34
C LEU A 226 10.24 -23.82 9.38
N GLY A 227 9.54 -24.91 9.06
CA GLY A 227 8.66 -25.64 9.96
C GLY A 227 7.19 -25.21 9.93
N ALA A 228 6.76 -24.46 8.90
CA ALA A 228 5.33 -24.27 8.64
C ALA A 228 4.72 -25.51 7.98
N LYS A 229 3.40 -25.69 8.14
CA LYS A 229 2.61 -26.71 7.46
C LYS A 229 1.89 -26.06 6.27
N ILE A 230 2.15 -26.55 5.07
CA ILE A 230 1.55 -26.03 3.84
C ILE A 230 0.43 -26.98 3.41
N GLU A 231 -0.77 -26.44 3.19
CA GLU A 231 -1.93 -27.18 2.69
C GLU A 231 -2.44 -26.46 1.44
N THR A 232 -2.68 -27.23 0.38
CA THR A 232 -3.32 -26.71 -0.82
C THR A 232 -4.84 -26.78 -0.65
N VAL A 233 -5.54 -25.68 -0.90
CA VAL A 233 -7.01 -25.60 -0.77
C VAL A 233 -7.63 -24.84 -1.95
N PRO A 234 -8.85 -25.19 -2.39
CA PRO A 234 -9.59 -24.35 -3.32
C PRO A 234 -10.00 -23.04 -2.62
N PHE A 235 -10.01 -21.92 -3.34
CA PHE A 235 -10.53 -20.65 -2.87
C PHE A 235 -11.88 -20.36 -3.55
N GLU A 236 -12.90 -21.09 -3.08
CA GLU A 236 -14.28 -20.93 -3.53
C GLU A 236 -14.73 -19.47 -3.35
N GLY A 237 -14.97 -18.77 -4.45
CA GLY A 237 -15.43 -17.36 -4.45
C GLY A 237 -14.46 -16.34 -5.04
N GLY A 238 -13.25 -16.71 -5.47
CA GLY A 238 -12.28 -15.76 -6.06
C GLY A 238 -12.83 -14.89 -7.20
N HIS A 239 -13.53 -15.52 -8.16
CA HIS A 239 -14.18 -14.82 -9.27
C HIS A 239 -15.30 -13.87 -8.81
N GLU A 240 -16.10 -14.30 -7.83
CA GLU A 240 -17.19 -13.48 -7.29
C GLU A 240 -16.64 -12.28 -6.51
N ALA A 241 -15.62 -12.49 -5.68
CA ALA A 241 -14.94 -11.44 -4.93
C ALA A 241 -14.35 -10.38 -5.88
N ALA A 242 -13.69 -10.79 -6.96
CA ALA A 242 -13.16 -9.88 -7.97
C ALA A 242 -14.27 -9.07 -8.66
N LYS A 243 -15.38 -9.72 -9.03
CA LYS A 243 -16.54 -9.05 -9.63
C LYS A 243 -17.18 -8.04 -8.67
N ASN A 244 -17.39 -8.43 -7.42
CA ASN A 244 -18.03 -7.59 -6.41
C ASN A 244 -17.14 -6.38 -6.05
N ASN A 245 -15.81 -6.58 -5.96
CA ASN A 245 -14.87 -5.47 -5.81
C ASN A 245 -15.02 -4.46 -6.95
N GLY A 246 -15.00 -4.91 -8.20
CA GLY A 246 -15.18 -4.03 -9.36
C GLY A 246 -16.48 -3.23 -9.31
N LEU A 247 -17.60 -3.88 -8.99
CA LEU A 247 -18.91 -3.22 -8.88
C LEU A 247 -18.95 -2.18 -7.75
N MET A 248 -18.48 -2.55 -6.55
CA MET A 248 -18.43 -1.64 -5.40
C MET A 248 -17.56 -0.43 -5.69
N VAL A 249 -16.35 -0.63 -6.20
CA VAL A 249 -15.41 0.48 -6.48
C VAL A 249 -16.02 1.47 -7.46
N THR A 250 -16.62 1.00 -8.55
CA THR A 250 -17.25 1.92 -9.51
C THR A 250 -18.49 2.64 -8.95
N SER A 251 -19.22 1.99 -8.05
CA SER A 251 -20.44 2.57 -7.46
C SER A 251 -20.09 3.64 -6.42
N ASP A 252 -19.15 3.34 -5.52
CA ASP A 252 -18.67 4.29 -4.52
C ASP A 252 -17.96 5.48 -5.17
N ALA A 253 -17.13 5.24 -6.19
CA ALA A 253 -16.40 6.31 -6.88
C ALA A 253 -17.33 7.30 -7.61
N ALA A 254 -18.54 6.88 -7.96
CA ALA A 254 -19.52 7.71 -8.66
C ALA A 254 -20.47 8.47 -7.72
N ALA A 255 -20.53 8.08 -6.44
CA ALA A 255 -21.42 8.65 -5.44
C ALA A 255 -20.82 9.90 -4.77
#